data_AF-A0A0D0D372-F1
#
_entry.id   AF-A0A0D0D372-F1
#
_cell.length_a   1.000
_cell.length_b   1.000
_cell.length_c   1.000
_cell.angle_alpha   90.00
_cell.angle_beta   90.00
_cell.angle_gamma   90.00
#
_symmetry.space_group_name_H-M   'P 1'
#
loop_
_entity.id
_entity.type
_entity.pdbx_description
1 polymer ?
#
loop_
_entity_poly.entity_id
_entity_poly.type
_entity_poly.pdbx_seq_one_letter_code
_entity_poly.pdbx_strand_id
1 'polypeptide(L)'
;MSSSATNNLTKWSNEQLCKNEDNDKNELDEKKSMEHRHHIKVQKEAEHQRAEEEMRWKAEEEVKRKMEVEAQRRVEAEAKACAEELQSRQGPSPMLWVLRCWGGMRDESSQRCEQPGDTQPMQQRKWEEVMSPQARKKKVWTQSLVADKEEEEDEEAEGVGEDCDILGALTKVLAMVVTEMWDMAADRRCVAAESHVQTEWMLGILEEIWGCLDPEFSPEEPEVGLEEEFEEEEVVEVTKEREALKGWSKEEAEVDESV
;
A
#
# COMPACT_ATOMS: atom_id res chain seq x y z
N MET A 1 53.93 -13.12 60.09
CA MET A 1 53.97 -14.56 59.76
C MET A 1 52.61 -14.92 59.20
N SER A 2 52.49 -15.00 57.89
CA SER A 2 51.28 -15.43 57.18
C SER A 2 51.69 -16.44 56.13
N SER A 3 51.10 -17.62 56.22
CA SER A 3 51.51 -18.86 55.56
C SER A 3 51.13 -18.87 54.07
N SER A 4 52.12 -18.98 53.19
CA SER A 4 51.91 -19.35 51.78
C SER A 4 51.60 -20.85 51.71
N ALA A 5 50.33 -21.19 51.50
CA ALA A 5 49.91 -22.54 51.18
C ALA A 5 50.23 -22.83 49.71
N THR A 6 51.41 -23.39 49.47
CA THR A 6 51.80 -23.96 48.18
C THR A 6 50.98 -25.22 47.94
N ASN A 7 49.86 -25.06 47.24
CA ASN A 7 49.02 -26.17 46.79
C ASN A 7 49.81 -27.05 45.82
N ASN A 8 50.17 -28.25 46.30
CA ASN A 8 50.76 -29.34 45.53
C ASN A 8 49.72 -29.87 44.51
N LEU A 9 49.60 -29.21 43.36
CA LEU A 9 48.73 -29.62 42.25
C LEU A 9 49.41 -30.61 41.27
N THR A 10 50.63 -31.10 41.56
CA THR A 10 51.45 -31.77 40.54
C THR A 10 51.33 -33.30 40.47
N LYS A 11 50.25 -33.90 40.97
CA LYS A 11 50.00 -35.35 40.83
C LYS A 11 48.52 -35.67 40.63
N TRP A 12 47.95 -35.17 39.54
CA TRP A 12 46.82 -35.86 38.92
C TRP A 12 47.42 -36.78 37.85
N SER A 13 47.16 -38.09 37.93
CA SER A 13 47.70 -39.04 36.97
C SER A 13 46.98 -38.88 35.63
N ASN A 14 47.75 -38.83 34.53
CA ASN A 14 47.23 -38.77 33.15
C ASN A 14 46.19 -39.87 32.83
N GLU A 15 46.17 -40.95 33.61
CA GLU A 15 45.25 -42.08 33.42
C GLU A 15 43.82 -41.82 33.94
N GLN A 16 43.61 -40.77 34.76
CA GLN A 16 42.27 -40.36 35.21
C GLN A 16 41.60 -39.35 34.26
N LEU A 17 42.36 -38.63 33.43
CA LEU A 17 41.80 -37.71 32.42
C LEU A 17 41.18 -38.46 31.24
N CYS A 18 41.71 -39.62 30.83
CA CYS A 18 41.22 -40.37 29.67
C CYS A 18 39.94 -41.19 29.89
N LYS A 19 39.35 -41.24 31.09
CA LYS A 19 38.15 -42.08 31.35
C LYS A 19 36.82 -41.32 31.35
N ASN A 20 36.83 -39.99 31.31
CA ASN A 20 35.62 -39.17 31.28
C ASN A 20 35.39 -38.46 29.93
N GLU A 21 36.33 -38.49 28.97
CA GLU A 21 36.20 -37.72 27.72
C GLU A 21 35.31 -38.36 26.63
N ASP A 22 34.99 -39.65 26.74
CA ASP A 22 34.30 -40.37 25.66
C ASP A 22 32.79 -40.52 25.85
N ASN A 23 32.26 -40.34 27.06
CA ASN A 23 30.81 -40.45 27.31
C ASN A 23 30.04 -39.13 27.05
N ASP A 24 30.71 -37.99 27.20
CA ASP A 24 30.04 -36.68 27.10
C ASP A 24 29.84 -36.22 25.64
N LYS A 25 30.60 -36.78 24.68
CA LYS A 25 30.46 -36.44 23.25
C LYS A 25 29.10 -36.84 22.68
N ASN A 26 28.60 -38.01 23.05
CA ASN A 26 27.36 -38.54 22.48
C ASN A 26 26.13 -37.73 22.91
N GLU A 27 26.10 -37.27 24.17
CA GLU A 27 25.01 -36.42 24.68
C GLU A 27 25.01 -35.03 24.02
N LEU A 28 26.21 -34.47 23.80
CA LEU A 28 26.37 -33.18 23.13
C LEU A 28 25.93 -33.21 21.66
N ASP A 29 26.23 -34.30 20.95
CA ASP A 29 25.78 -34.50 19.56
C ASP A 29 24.26 -34.69 19.47
N GLU A 30 23.65 -35.39 20.44
CA GLU A 30 22.20 -35.57 20.48
C GLU A 30 21.46 -34.25 20.76
N LYS A 31 21.98 -33.43 21.69
CA LYS A 31 21.44 -32.09 21.98
C LYS A 31 21.49 -31.18 20.76
N LYS A 32 22.64 -31.10 20.08
CA LYS A 32 22.79 -30.32 18.84
C LYS A 32 21.85 -30.78 17.73
N SER A 33 21.65 -32.09 17.61
CA SER A 33 20.70 -32.66 16.63
C SER A 33 19.25 -32.28 16.94
N MET A 34 18.84 -32.27 18.21
CA MET A 34 17.52 -31.80 18.61
C MET A 34 17.33 -30.31 18.33
N GLU A 35 18.31 -29.50 18.68
CA GLU A 35 18.29 -28.05 18.45
C GLU A 35 18.21 -27.70 16.95
N HIS A 36 19.01 -28.38 16.12
CA HIS A 36 18.94 -28.20 14.67
C HIS A 36 17.56 -28.56 14.09
N ARG A 37 16.93 -29.63 14.60
CA ARG A 37 15.56 -30.00 14.20
C ARG A 37 14.53 -28.96 14.65
N HIS A 38 14.74 -28.33 15.80
CA HIS A 38 13.88 -27.26 16.29
C HIS A 38 14.00 -26.01 15.39
N HIS A 39 15.22 -25.56 15.08
CA HIS A 39 15.45 -24.43 14.18
C HIS A 39 14.83 -24.63 12.80
N ILE A 40 14.98 -25.81 12.20
CA ILE A 40 14.36 -26.10 10.89
C ILE A 40 12.83 -26.02 10.97
N LYS A 41 12.23 -26.47 12.07
CA LYS A 41 10.77 -26.39 12.24
C LYS A 41 10.31 -24.93 12.37
N VAL A 42 10.97 -24.16 13.23
CA VAL A 42 10.67 -22.73 13.41
C VAL A 42 10.83 -21.96 12.11
N GLN A 43 11.89 -22.23 11.34
CA GLN A 43 12.11 -21.60 10.03
C GLN A 43 10.97 -21.93 9.05
N LYS A 44 10.56 -23.20 8.96
CA LYS A 44 9.46 -23.62 8.07
C LYS A 44 8.12 -23.00 8.46
N GLU A 45 7.86 -22.83 9.75
CA GLU A 45 6.65 -22.18 10.24
C GLU A 45 6.64 -20.68 9.91
N ALA A 46 7.78 -20.00 10.10
CA ALA A 46 7.93 -18.60 9.70
C ALA A 46 7.77 -18.40 8.18
N GLU A 47 8.31 -19.30 7.35
CA GLU A 47 8.13 -19.28 5.90
C GLU A 47 6.65 -19.48 5.51
N HIS A 48 5.95 -20.40 6.19
CA HIS A 48 4.52 -20.63 5.98
C HIS A 48 3.68 -19.40 6.33
N GLN A 49 3.94 -18.78 7.50
CA GLN A 49 3.23 -17.56 7.92
C GLN A 49 3.43 -16.42 6.92
N ARG A 50 4.66 -16.20 6.44
CA ARG A 50 4.96 -15.18 5.41
C ARG A 50 4.16 -15.42 4.13
N ALA A 51 4.07 -16.67 3.67
CA ALA A 51 3.31 -17.00 2.46
C ALA A 51 1.79 -16.80 2.65
N GLU A 52 1.27 -17.08 3.84
CA GLU A 52 -0.13 -16.84 4.18
C GLU A 52 -0.46 -15.34 4.22
N GLU A 53 0.38 -14.53 4.83
CA GLU A 53 0.23 -13.07 4.85
C GLU A 53 0.32 -12.46 3.46
N GLU A 54 1.24 -12.93 2.61
CA GLU A 54 1.35 -12.48 1.22
C GLU A 54 0.07 -12.79 0.42
N MET A 55 -0.52 -13.97 0.62
CA MET A 55 -1.80 -14.33 0.01
C MET A 55 -2.96 -13.46 0.51
N ARG A 56 -2.99 -13.17 1.81
CA ARG A 56 -3.99 -12.27 2.40
C ARG A 56 -3.87 -10.86 1.84
N TRP A 57 -2.66 -10.31 1.75
CA TRP A 57 -2.40 -9.00 1.16
C TRP A 57 -2.85 -8.91 -0.30
N LYS A 58 -2.52 -9.92 -1.11
CA LYS A 58 -2.96 -10.00 -2.51
C LYS A 58 -4.49 -10.00 -2.65
N ALA A 59 -5.19 -10.73 -1.78
CA ALA A 59 -6.65 -10.76 -1.78
C ALA A 59 -7.26 -9.40 -1.41
N GLU A 60 -6.68 -8.70 -0.44
CA GLU A 60 -7.11 -7.36 -0.02
C GLU A 60 -6.91 -6.31 -1.13
N GLU A 61 -5.74 -6.33 -1.78
CA GLU A 61 -5.44 -5.47 -2.94
C GLU A 61 -6.40 -5.73 -4.12
N GLU A 62 -6.76 -6.99 -4.39
CA GLU A 62 -7.74 -7.32 -5.43
C GLU A 62 -9.13 -6.77 -5.11
N VAL A 63 -9.55 -6.81 -3.84
CA VAL A 63 -10.82 -6.23 -3.39
C VAL A 63 -10.79 -4.71 -3.53
N LYS A 64 -9.70 -4.05 -3.13
CA LYS A 64 -9.53 -2.60 -3.25
C LYS A 64 -9.64 -2.15 -4.72
N ARG A 65 -8.93 -2.82 -5.64
CA ARG A 65 -9.01 -2.53 -7.08
C ARG A 65 -10.41 -2.73 -7.64
N LYS A 66 -11.15 -3.75 -7.18
CA LYS A 66 -12.55 -3.96 -7.59
C LYS A 66 -13.46 -2.83 -7.12
N MET A 67 -13.31 -2.39 -5.87
CA MET A 67 -14.09 -1.26 -5.35
C MET A 67 -13.79 0.04 -6.09
N GLU A 68 -12.52 0.29 -6.43
CA GLU A 68 -12.10 1.47 -7.19
C GLU A 68 -12.71 1.47 -8.61
N VAL A 69 -12.63 0.34 -9.32
CA VAL A 69 -13.26 0.19 -10.65
C VAL A 69 -14.78 0.36 -10.57
N GLU A 70 -15.42 -0.14 -9.52
CA GLU A 70 -16.86 0.06 -9.32
C GLU A 70 -17.20 1.53 -9.06
N ALA A 71 -16.42 2.22 -8.22
CA ALA A 71 -16.57 3.64 -7.97
C ALA A 71 -16.39 4.46 -9.26
N GLN A 72 -15.37 4.14 -10.06
CA GLN A 72 -15.14 4.79 -11.35
C GLN A 72 -16.31 4.59 -12.31
N ARG A 73 -16.89 3.39 -12.38
CA ARG A 73 -18.07 3.11 -13.21
C ARG A 73 -19.29 3.91 -12.78
N ARG A 74 -19.47 4.13 -11.47
CA ARG A 74 -20.57 4.97 -10.94
C ARG A 74 -20.39 6.42 -11.37
N VAL A 75 -19.19 6.97 -11.22
CA VAL A 75 -18.86 8.33 -11.65
C VAL A 75 -19.05 8.49 -13.17
N GLU A 76 -18.63 7.50 -13.97
CA GLU A 76 -18.83 7.53 -15.42
C GLU A 76 -20.33 7.48 -15.80
N ALA A 77 -21.12 6.67 -15.11
CA ALA A 77 -22.56 6.59 -15.34
C ALA A 77 -23.27 7.90 -14.96
N GLU A 78 -22.88 8.54 -13.86
CA GLU A 78 -23.40 9.84 -13.43
C GLU A 78 -23.03 10.94 -14.42
N ALA A 79 -21.78 10.99 -14.87
CA ALA A 79 -21.33 11.95 -15.88
C ALA A 79 -22.11 11.80 -17.21
N LYS A 80 -22.42 10.56 -17.62
CA LYS A 80 -23.26 10.30 -18.80
C LYS A 80 -24.70 10.77 -18.60
N ALA A 81 -25.29 10.52 -17.43
CA ALA A 81 -26.63 11.01 -17.11
C ALA A 81 -26.70 12.55 -17.15
N CYS A 82 -25.70 13.24 -16.58
CA CYS A 82 -25.60 14.70 -16.67
C CYS A 82 -25.44 15.19 -18.13
N ALA A 83 -24.68 14.49 -18.95
CA ALA A 83 -24.53 14.85 -20.37
C ALA A 83 -25.83 14.70 -21.16
N GLU A 84 -26.60 13.62 -20.91
CA GLU A 84 -27.91 13.38 -21.52
C GLU A 84 -28.94 14.44 -21.07
N GLU A 85 -28.93 14.80 -19.78
CA GLU A 85 -29.78 15.87 -19.26
C GLU A 85 -29.47 17.21 -19.94
N LEU A 86 -28.19 17.58 -20.07
CA LEU A 86 -27.76 18.79 -20.78
C LEU A 86 -28.19 18.78 -22.26
N GLN A 87 -28.11 17.63 -22.92
CA GLN A 87 -28.57 17.49 -24.31
C GLN A 87 -30.09 17.67 -24.43
N SER A 88 -30.87 17.24 -23.45
CA SER A 88 -32.32 17.45 -23.42
C SER A 88 -32.71 18.91 -23.15
N ARG A 89 -31.94 19.63 -22.34
CA ARG A 89 -32.11 21.07 -22.06
C ARG A 89 -31.65 21.95 -23.22
N GLN A 90 -30.71 21.46 -24.03
CA GLN A 90 -30.33 22.11 -25.28
C GLN A 90 -31.44 21.87 -26.31
N GLY A 91 -32.54 22.60 -26.14
CA GLY A 91 -33.65 22.62 -27.09
C GLY A 91 -33.13 22.86 -28.52
N PRO A 92 -33.91 22.46 -29.54
CA PRO A 92 -33.50 22.60 -30.92
C PRO A 92 -32.99 24.02 -31.17
N SER A 93 -31.73 24.12 -31.63
CA SER A 93 -31.06 25.40 -31.87
C SER A 93 -32.04 26.38 -32.52
N PRO A 94 -32.12 27.65 -32.08
CA PRO A 94 -33.11 28.61 -32.57
C PRO A 94 -33.20 28.67 -34.11
N MET A 95 -32.08 28.44 -34.82
CA MET A 95 -32.05 28.36 -36.29
C MET A 95 -32.83 27.17 -36.87
N LEU A 96 -32.85 26.03 -36.19
CA LEU A 96 -33.58 24.82 -36.60
C LEU A 96 -35.09 24.95 -36.37
N TRP A 97 -35.51 25.75 -35.39
CA TRP A 97 -36.91 26.09 -35.18
C TRP A 97 -37.46 26.95 -36.34
N VAL A 98 -36.67 27.92 -36.84
CA VAL A 98 -37.04 28.76 -37.99
C VAL A 98 -37.16 27.95 -39.29
N LEU A 99 -36.29 26.96 -39.53
CA LEU A 99 -36.39 26.09 -40.72
C LEU A 99 -37.66 25.21 -40.71
N ARG A 100 -38.14 24.79 -39.54
CA ARG A 100 -39.30 23.89 -39.42
C ARG A 100 -40.63 24.60 -39.69
N CYS A 101 -40.70 25.92 -39.48
CA CYS A 101 -41.90 26.72 -39.72
C CYS A 101 -42.13 27.09 -41.20
N TRP A 102 -41.15 26.94 -42.09
CA TRP A 102 -41.26 27.40 -43.49
C TRP A 102 -41.56 26.30 -44.53
N GLY A 103 -41.57 25.02 -44.14
CA GLY A 103 -41.72 23.88 -45.07
C GLY A 103 -43.14 23.35 -45.29
N GLY A 104 -44.17 24.00 -44.74
CA GLY A 104 -45.56 23.54 -44.80
C GLY A 104 -46.31 23.92 -46.07
N MET A 105 -45.81 23.58 -47.25
CA MET A 105 -46.62 23.51 -48.47
C MET A 105 -46.69 22.04 -48.90
N ARG A 106 -47.79 21.42 -48.51
CA ARG A 106 -48.15 20.03 -48.72
C ARG A 106 -48.52 19.84 -50.20
N ASP A 107 -47.63 19.22 -50.98
CA ASP A 107 -47.94 18.81 -52.35
C ASP A 107 -48.35 17.33 -52.35
N GLU A 108 -49.63 17.09 -52.63
CA GLU A 108 -50.22 15.77 -52.79
C GLU A 108 -49.96 15.29 -54.23
N SER A 109 -48.75 14.83 -54.52
CA SER A 109 -48.52 14.11 -55.78
C SER A 109 -47.57 12.92 -55.58
N SER A 110 -48.20 11.76 -55.35
CA SER A 110 -47.94 10.53 -56.07
C SER A 110 -46.54 10.38 -56.68
N GLN A 111 -45.65 9.63 -56.02
CA GLN A 111 -44.76 8.76 -56.78
C GLN A 111 -44.39 7.51 -55.99
N ARG A 112 -44.84 6.37 -56.53
CA ARG A 112 -44.24 5.06 -56.31
C ARG A 112 -42.73 5.18 -56.51
N CYS A 113 -41.96 4.79 -55.51
CA CYS A 113 -40.61 4.31 -55.74
C CYS A 113 -40.47 2.95 -55.06
N GLU A 114 -40.17 1.98 -55.92
CA GLU A 114 -39.84 0.61 -55.61
C GLU A 114 -38.54 0.54 -54.79
N GLN A 115 -38.49 -0.52 -53.99
CA GLN A 115 -37.41 -0.99 -53.12
C GLN A 115 -36.09 -1.25 -53.89
N PRO A 116 -34.94 -0.93 -53.29
CA PRO A 116 -33.94 -1.98 -53.02
C PRO A 116 -33.32 -1.74 -51.63
N GLY A 117 -33.12 -2.73 -50.77
CA GLY A 117 -32.40 -3.96 -50.99
C GLY A 117 -31.47 -4.09 -49.78
N ASP A 118 -31.57 -5.22 -49.09
CA ASP A 118 -30.75 -5.57 -47.93
C ASP A 118 -29.26 -5.42 -48.23
N THR A 119 -28.59 -4.51 -47.52
CA THR A 119 -27.12 -4.54 -47.41
C THR A 119 -26.75 -4.56 -45.95
N GLN A 120 -26.53 -5.78 -45.46
CA GLN A 120 -25.92 -6.10 -44.18
C GLN A 120 -24.57 -5.37 -44.02
N PRO A 121 -24.27 -4.80 -42.83
CA PRO A 121 -22.90 -4.62 -42.40
C PRO A 121 -22.43 -5.92 -41.70
N MET A 122 -22.22 -7.00 -42.47
CA MET A 122 -21.41 -8.14 -42.02
C MET A 122 -19.94 -7.83 -42.31
N GLN A 123 -19.25 -7.02 -41.50
CA GLN A 123 -17.78 -7.03 -41.51
C GLN A 123 -17.03 -6.35 -40.34
N GLN A 124 -17.67 -6.04 -39.20
CA GLN A 124 -16.95 -5.46 -38.04
C GLN A 124 -17.32 -6.04 -36.67
N ARG A 125 -17.62 -7.35 -36.62
CA ARG A 125 -17.65 -8.12 -35.36
C ARG A 125 -17.00 -9.49 -35.56
N LYS A 126 -15.67 -9.54 -35.66
CA LYS A 126 -14.96 -10.83 -35.62
C LYS A 126 -13.61 -10.83 -34.90
N TRP A 127 -13.28 -9.79 -34.14
CA TRP A 127 -12.03 -9.79 -33.35
C TRP A 127 -12.21 -9.61 -31.84
N GLU A 128 -13.43 -9.41 -31.34
CA GLU A 128 -13.66 -9.19 -29.90
C GLU A 128 -14.32 -10.38 -29.17
N GLU A 129 -14.40 -11.54 -29.82
CA GLU A 129 -15.01 -12.75 -29.27
C GLU A 129 -13.99 -13.88 -28.97
N VAL A 130 -12.68 -13.61 -29.10
CA VAL A 130 -11.61 -14.62 -28.86
C VAL A 130 -10.95 -14.50 -27.49
N MET A 131 -11.24 -13.45 -26.70
CA MET A 131 -10.71 -13.31 -25.34
C MET A 131 -11.82 -13.16 -24.28
N SER A 132 -12.86 -13.99 -24.37
CA SER A 132 -13.75 -14.25 -23.24
C SER A 132 -13.24 -15.45 -22.43
N PRO A 133 -12.57 -15.26 -21.28
CA PRO A 133 -12.35 -16.35 -20.35
C PRO A 133 -13.69 -16.75 -19.72
N GLN A 134 -14.13 -17.94 -20.10
CA GLN A 134 -14.95 -18.87 -19.33
C GLN A 134 -15.77 -18.29 -18.18
N ALA A 135 -17.03 -18.02 -18.53
CA ALA A 135 -18.17 -18.09 -17.65
C ALA A 135 -18.13 -19.33 -16.73
N ARG A 136 -17.99 -19.10 -15.42
CA ARG A 136 -18.66 -19.93 -14.41
C ARG A 136 -19.80 -19.13 -13.80
N LYS A 137 -21.00 -19.47 -14.30
CA LYS A 137 -22.31 -19.23 -13.70
C LYS A 137 -22.27 -19.16 -12.17
N LYS A 138 -22.69 -18.03 -11.61
CA LYS A 138 -23.51 -18.00 -10.40
C LYS A 138 -24.68 -17.05 -10.63
N LYS A 139 -25.88 -17.62 -10.58
CA LYS A 139 -27.15 -16.91 -10.58
C LYS A 139 -27.31 -16.31 -9.18
N VAL A 140 -27.40 -14.98 -9.09
CA VAL A 140 -27.97 -14.32 -7.91
C VAL A 140 -29.11 -13.46 -8.42
N TRP A 141 -30.25 -13.70 -7.79
CA TRP A 141 -31.56 -13.16 -8.07
C TRP A 141 -31.81 -12.08 -7.02
N THR A 142 -32.16 -10.86 -7.42
CA THR A 142 -32.76 -9.81 -6.55
C THR A 142 -33.26 -8.72 -7.51
N GLN A 143 -34.51 -8.87 -7.95
CA GLN A 143 -35.66 -8.07 -7.51
C GLN A 143 -35.49 -6.57 -7.78
N SER A 144 -36.13 -6.17 -8.87
CA SER A 144 -36.35 -4.79 -9.32
C SER A 144 -37.19 -4.03 -8.29
N LEU A 145 -36.70 -2.85 -7.88
CA LEU A 145 -37.47 -1.89 -7.12
C LEU A 145 -38.46 -1.20 -8.07
N VAL A 146 -39.73 -1.31 -7.71
CA VAL A 146 -40.89 -0.74 -8.40
C VAL A 146 -40.84 0.77 -8.36
N ALA A 147 -41.08 1.37 -9.53
CA ALA A 147 -41.35 2.77 -9.70
C ALA A 147 -42.74 3.10 -9.13
N ASP A 148 -42.81 4.06 -8.21
CA ASP A 148 -44.01 4.85 -7.97
C ASP A 148 -43.80 6.25 -8.53
N LYS A 149 -44.82 6.68 -9.27
CA LYS A 149 -44.97 7.96 -9.95
C LYS A 149 -45.71 8.95 -9.04
N GLU A 150 -45.67 10.21 -9.48
CA GLU A 150 -46.56 11.35 -9.14
C GLU A 150 -46.19 12.03 -7.80
N GLU A 151 -46.07 13.35 -7.70
CA GLU A 151 -46.82 14.43 -8.33
C GLU A 151 -45.95 15.65 -8.70
N GLU A 152 -46.48 16.41 -9.66
CA GLU A 152 -46.11 17.78 -9.99
C GLU A 152 -46.30 18.72 -8.79
N GLU A 153 -45.36 19.64 -8.56
CA GLU A 153 -45.77 20.99 -8.19
C GLU A 153 -44.80 22.01 -8.81
N ASP A 154 -45.41 22.82 -9.64
CA ASP A 154 -44.88 23.89 -10.46
C ASP A 154 -44.76 25.14 -9.56
N GLU A 155 -43.58 25.40 -9.00
CA GLU A 155 -43.24 26.71 -8.45
C GLU A 155 -42.09 27.32 -9.26
N GLU A 156 -42.47 28.18 -10.21
CA GLU A 156 -41.62 29.18 -10.83
C GLU A 156 -40.94 30.04 -9.75
N ALA A 157 -39.77 29.62 -9.30
CA ALA A 157 -38.82 30.49 -8.62
C ALA A 157 -38.00 31.25 -9.69
N GLU A 158 -38.65 32.19 -10.37
CA GLU A 158 -37.91 33.25 -11.05
C GLU A 158 -37.14 34.07 -10.00
N GLY A 159 -35.82 34.03 -10.13
CA GLY A 159 -34.91 34.97 -9.52
C GLY A 159 -34.28 34.49 -8.22
N VAL A 160 -32.99 34.15 -8.30
CA VAL A 160 -31.92 34.81 -7.54
C VAL A 160 -30.58 34.13 -7.86
N GLY A 161 -29.67 34.91 -8.46
CA GLY A 161 -28.24 34.90 -8.12
C GLY A 161 -27.34 33.90 -8.85
N GLU A 162 -26.66 34.39 -9.88
CA GLU A 162 -25.45 33.82 -10.52
C GLU A 162 -24.21 33.74 -9.57
N ASP A 163 -24.42 33.63 -8.25
CA ASP A 163 -23.37 33.58 -7.23
C ASP A 163 -23.04 32.14 -6.76
N CYS A 164 -23.75 31.14 -7.29
CA CYS A 164 -23.55 29.72 -6.95
C CYS A 164 -22.21 29.15 -7.45
N ASP A 165 -21.58 29.80 -8.43
CA ASP A 165 -20.32 29.30 -9.01
C ASP A 165 -19.13 29.47 -8.05
N ILE A 166 -19.07 30.57 -7.31
CA ILE A 166 -17.95 30.88 -6.41
C ILE A 166 -18.01 30.02 -5.14
N LEU A 167 -19.20 29.91 -4.52
CA LEU A 167 -19.38 29.06 -3.33
C LEU A 167 -19.25 27.57 -3.68
N GLY A 168 -19.72 27.14 -4.85
CA GLY A 168 -19.52 25.78 -5.35
C GLY A 168 -18.04 25.46 -5.59
N ALA A 169 -17.30 26.38 -6.20
CA ALA A 169 -15.85 26.24 -6.39
C ALA A 169 -15.09 26.20 -5.05
N LEU A 170 -15.42 27.09 -4.11
CA LEU A 170 -14.85 27.09 -2.76
C LEU A 170 -15.11 25.78 -2.02
N THR A 171 -16.32 25.23 -2.14
CA THR A 171 -16.68 23.95 -1.51
C THR A 171 -15.84 22.80 -2.07
N LYS A 172 -15.62 22.78 -3.39
CA LYS A 172 -14.75 21.77 -4.04
C LYS A 172 -13.30 21.88 -3.58
N VAL A 173 -12.76 23.11 -3.49
CA VAL A 173 -11.40 23.35 -2.98
C VAL A 173 -11.27 22.90 -1.53
N LEU A 174 -12.24 23.24 -0.68
CA LEU A 174 -12.28 22.80 0.72
C LEU A 174 -12.33 21.27 0.83
N ALA A 175 -13.17 20.61 0.03
CA ALA A 175 -13.25 19.15 0.01
C ALA A 175 -11.92 18.50 -0.41
N MET A 176 -11.24 19.07 -1.41
CA MET A 176 -9.94 18.59 -1.87
C MET A 176 -8.87 18.72 -0.79
N VAL A 177 -8.77 19.88 -0.13
CA VAL A 177 -7.81 20.13 0.96
C VAL A 177 -8.08 19.21 2.15
N VAL A 178 -9.34 19.01 2.54
CA VAL A 178 -9.69 18.11 3.65
C VAL A 178 -9.31 16.67 3.33
N THR A 179 -9.51 16.23 2.08
CA THR A 179 -9.13 14.89 1.63
C THR A 179 -7.61 14.72 1.65
N GLU A 180 -6.85 15.68 1.12
CA GLU A 180 -5.39 15.67 1.11
C GLU A 180 -4.81 15.65 2.54
N MET A 181 -5.39 16.43 3.45
CA MET A 181 -5.01 16.41 4.87
C MET A 181 -5.28 15.06 5.54
N TRP A 182 -6.36 14.38 5.16
CA TRP A 182 -6.68 13.05 5.64
C TRP A 182 -5.69 12.01 5.15
N ASP A 183 -5.33 12.06 3.86
CA ASP A 183 -4.33 11.16 3.26
C ASP A 183 -2.96 11.34 3.91
N MET A 184 -2.50 12.59 4.07
CA MET A 184 -1.26 12.87 4.80
C MET A 184 -1.30 12.39 6.27
N ALA A 185 -2.45 12.49 6.94
CA ALA A 185 -2.61 12.00 8.30
C ALA A 185 -2.61 10.46 8.36
N ALA A 186 -3.17 9.79 7.35
CA ALA A 186 -3.12 8.34 7.22
C ALA A 186 -1.68 7.86 6.97
N ASP A 187 -0.96 8.48 6.03
CA ASP A 187 0.45 8.17 5.74
C ASP A 187 1.33 8.31 6.98
N ARG A 188 1.15 9.40 7.75
CA ARG A 188 1.88 9.58 9.02
C ARG A 188 1.57 8.48 10.05
N ARG A 189 0.34 7.98 10.10
CA ARG A 189 -0.03 6.86 10.98
C ARG A 189 0.61 5.56 10.51
N CYS A 190 0.67 5.31 9.20
CA CYS A 190 1.36 4.15 8.63
C CYS A 190 2.85 4.17 8.99
N VAL A 191 3.54 5.30 8.76
CA VAL A 191 4.97 5.46 9.11
C VAL A 191 5.20 5.25 10.60
N ALA A 192 4.33 5.77 11.47
CA ALA A 192 4.41 5.54 12.91
C ALA A 192 4.24 4.05 13.26
N ALA A 193 3.28 3.35 12.64
CA ALA A 193 3.08 1.92 12.87
C ALA A 193 4.28 1.08 12.39
N GLU A 194 4.84 1.39 11.21
CA GLU A 194 6.03 0.72 10.70
C GLU A 194 7.24 0.90 11.61
N SER A 195 7.45 2.12 12.13
CA SER A 195 8.52 2.40 13.10
C SER A 195 8.37 1.60 14.41
N HIS A 196 7.13 1.32 14.84
CA HIS A 196 6.89 0.49 16.02
C HIS A 196 7.31 -0.95 15.77
N VAL A 197 6.90 -1.52 14.63
CA VAL A 197 7.29 -2.88 14.22
C VAL A 197 8.82 -2.99 14.08
N GLN A 198 9.46 -1.98 13.50
CA GLN A 198 10.93 -1.94 13.38
C GLN A 198 11.61 -1.87 14.75
N THR A 199 11.04 -1.11 15.70
CA THR A 199 11.57 -1.00 17.07
C THR A 199 11.40 -2.31 17.83
N GLU A 200 10.23 -2.96 17.74
CA GLU A 200 10.00 -4.29 18.34
C GLU A 200 10.95 -5.34 17.76
N TRP A 201 11.20 -5.30 16.44
CA TRP A 201 12.15 -6.17 15.79
C TRP A 201 13.58 -5.96 16.30
N MET A 202 14.05 -4.71 16.44
CA MET A 202 15.35 -4.44 17.06
C MET A 202 15.42 -4.90 18.51
N LEU A 203 14.36 -4.68 19.30
CA LEU A 203 14.33 -5.11 20.70
C LEU A 203 14.41 -6.63 20.82
N GLY A 204 13.73 -7.37 19.94
CA GLY A 204 13.83 -8.83 19.89
C GLY A 204 15.24 -9.32 19.57
N ILE A 205 15.94 -8.66 18.62
CA ILE A 205 17.34 -9.00 18.31
C ILE A 205 18.27 -8.68 19.49
N LEU A 206 18.06 -7.55 20.17
CA LEU A 206 18.86 -7.19 21.34
C LEU A 206 18.64 -8.16 22.50
N GLU A 207 17.41 -8.62 22.70
CA GLU A 207 17.08 -9.65 23.69
C GLU A 207 17.72 -11.00 23.32
N GLU A 208 17.71 -11.40 22.05
CA GLU A 208 18.38 -12.61 21.56
C GLU A 208 19.89 -12.56 21.82
N ILE A 209 20.54 -11.43 21.51
CA ILE A 209 21.97 -11.22 21.78
C ILE A 209 22.25 -11.26 23.30
N TRP A 210 21.41 -10.62 24.12
CA TRP A 210 21.54 -10.66 25.57
C TRP A 210 21.36 -12.07 26.15
N GLY A 211 20.45 -12.87 25.59
CA GLY A 211 20.26 -14.26 25.99
C GLY A 211 21.43 -15.18 25.62
N CYS A 212 22.22 -14.79 24.60
CA CYS A 212 23.44 -15.50 24.19
C CYS A 212 24.69 -15.06 24.96
N LEU A 213 24.66 -13.89 25.62
CA LEU A 213 25.70 -13.45 26.52
C LEU A 213 25.51 -14.17 27.86
N ASP A 214 26.37 -15.15 28.15
CA ASP A 214 26.34 -15.87 29.43
C ASP A 214 26.38 -14.86 30.60
N PRO A 215 25.43 -14.90 31.55
CA PRO A 215 25.43 -14.03 32.72
C PRO A 215 26.69 -14.18 33.60
N GLU A 216 27.47 -15.25 33.37
CA GLU A 216 28.72 -15.53 34.06
C GLU A 216 29.93 -14.79 33.47
N PHE A 217 29.76 -14.05 32.36
CA PHE A 217 30.74 -13.06 31.92
C PHE A 217 30.68 -11.85 32.86
N SER A 218 31.14 -12.03 34.10
CA SER A 218 31.60 -10.90 34.91
C SER A 218 32.78 -10.28 34.14
N PRO A 219 32.66 -9.06 33.61
CA PRO A 219 33.82 -8.37 33.04
C PRO A 219 34.87 -8.36 34.15
N GLU A 220 35.95 -9.09 33.91
CA GLU A 220 37.10 -9.13 34.81
C GLU A 220 37.44 -7.67 35.08
N GLU A 221 37.30 -7.27 36.35
CA GLU A 221 37.49 -5.88 36.77
C GLU A 221 38.76 -5.41 36.08
N PRO A 222 38.70 -4.39 35.20
CA PRO A 222 39.89 -3.96 34.49
C PRO A 222 40.92 -3.65 35.55
N GLU A 223 41.96 -4.49 35.63
CA GLU A 223 43.03 -4.29 36.59
C GLU A 223 43.47 -2.85 36.40
N VAL A 224 43.26 -2.05 37.45
CA VAL A 224 43.60 -0.64 37.52
C VAL A 224 45.13 -0.59 37.54
N GLY A 225 45.70 -0.81 36.37
CA GLY A 225 47.11 -0.87 36.09
C GLY A 225 47.41 0.20 35.07
N LEU A 226 48.13 1.22 35.54
CA LEU A 226 48.72 2.35 34.82
C LEU A 226 47.80 3.57 34.68
N GLU A 227 47.82 4.40 35.72
CA GLU A 227 48.18 5.81 35.56
C GLU A 227 49.43 5.91 34.66
N GLU A 228 49.28 5.78 33.35
CA GLU A 228 50.24 6.32 32.41
C GLU A 228 49.71 7.70 32.04
N GLU A 229 50.42 8.70 32.53
CA GLU A 229 50.27 10.13 32.24
C GLU A 229 50.35 10.32 30.72
N PHE A 230 49.23 10.14 30.01
CA PHE A 230 49.10 10.54 28.62
C PHE A 230 49.16 12.08 28.62
N GLU A 231 50.34 12.58 28.26
CA GLU A 231 50.62 13.97 27.92
C GLU A 231 49.52 14.46 26.97
N GLU A 232 48.74 15.44 27.44
CA GLU A 232 47.66 16.12 26.72
C GLU A 232 48.24 16.93 25.53
N GLU A 233 48.77 16.26 24.52
CA GLU A 233 49.17 16.89 23.27
C GLU A 233 48.57 16.04 22.15
N GLU A 234 47.81 16.67 21.24
CA GLU A 234 47.16 16.05 20.05
C GLU A 234 45.67 15.64 20.18
N VAL A 235 44.81 16.50 20.74
CA VAL A 235 43.33 16.43 20.54
C VAL A 235 42.78 17.69 19.85
N VAL A 236 43.61 18.44 19.11
CA VAL A 236 43.17 19.69 18.44
C VAL A 236 42.77 19.48 16.95
N GLU A 237 43.01 18.32 16.34
CA GLU A 237 42.82 18.16 14.89
C GLU A 237 41.69 17.21 14.45
N VAL A 238 40.67 16.96 15.27
CA VAL A 238 39.49 16.14 14.88
C VAL A 238 38.17 16.90 15.01
N THR A 239 38.20 18.23 14.88
CA THR A 239 36.98 19.05 14.80
C THR A 239 36.77 19.70 13.43
N LYS A 240 37.72 19.57 12.49
CA LYS A 240 37.63 20.21 11.17
C LYS A 240 36.91 19.39 10.09
N GLU A 241 36.63 18.10 10.34
CA GLU A 241 36.04 17.21 9.32
C GLU A 241 34.52 16.97 9.47
N ARG A 242 33.86 17.59 10.46
CA ARG A 242 32.40 17.41 10.68
C ARG A 242 31.50 18.46 10.02
N GLU A 243 32.04 19.44 9.30
CA GLU A 243 31.26 20.42 8.54
C GLU A 243 30.98 20.02 7.08
N ALA A 244 31.63 19.00 6.52
CA ALA A 244 31.49 18.62 5.11
C ALA A 244 30.21 17.81 4.77
N LEU A 245 29.45 17.33 5.77
CA LEU A 245 28.30 16.44 5.56
C LEU A 245 26.93 17.13 5.61
N LYS A 246 26.86 18.46 5.70
CA LYS A 246 25.59 19.22 5.74
C LYS A 246 25.16 19.83 4.39
N GLY A 247 25.69 19.32 3.28
CA GLY A 247 25.52 19.90 1.95
C GLY A 247 24.77 19.06 0.90
N TRP A 248 24.31 17.84 1.19
CA TRP A 248 23.87 16.88 0.14
C TRP A 248 22.36 16.56 0.11
N SER A 249 21.48 17.53 0.33
CA SER A 249 20.05 17.33 0.09
C SER A 249 19.36 18.60 -0.40
N LYS A 250 19.74 19.06 -1.60
CA LYS A 250 18.99 20.11 -2.31
C LYS A 250 19.21 20.04 -3.83
N GLU A 251 18.69 19.00 -4.47
CA GLU A 251 18.64 18.81 -5.94
C GLU A 251 17.62 17.67 -6.13
N GLU A 252 16.51 17.71 -6.83
CA GLU A 252 15.89 18.64 -7.78
C GLU A 252 14.38 18.31 -7.79
N ALA A 253 13.54 19.34 -7.74
CA ALA A 253 12.13 19.26 -8.09
C ALA A 253 11.90 20.31 -9.19
N GLU A 254 12.09 19.89 -10.43
CA GLU A 254 11.67 20.60 -11.64
C GLU A 254 10.68 19.62 -12.30
N VAL A 255 9.37 19.72 -12.03
CA VAL A 255 8.42 20.57 -12.75
C VAL A 255 8.70 20.54 -14.26
N ASP A 256 8.17 19.51 -14.92
CA ASP A 256 7.91 19.57 -16.36
C ASP A 256 6.42 19.91 -16.54
N GLU A 257 6.15 21.21 -16.65
CA GLU A 257 4.87 21.77 -17.07
C GLU A 257 4.97 21.96 -18.59
N SER A 258 4.50 20.97 -19.35
CA SER A 258 4.38 21.06 -20.80
C SER A 258 2.90 21.04 -21.21
N VAL A 259 2.43 22.26 -21.46
CA VAL A 259 1.32 22.81 -22.28
C VAL A 259 0.54 21.83 -23.17
#